data_AF-A0A843LZJ2-F1
#
_entry.id   AF-A0A843LZJ2-F1
#
_cell.length_a   1.000
_cell.length_b   1.000
_cell.length_c   1.000
_cell.angle_alpha   90.00
_cell.angle_beta   90.00
_cell.angle_gamma   90.00
#
_symmetry.space_group_name_H-M   'P 1'
#
loop_
_entity.id
_entity.type
_entity.pdbx_description
1 polymer ?
#
loop_
_entity_poly.entity_id
_entity_poly.type
_entity_poly.pdbx_seq_one_letter_code
_entity_poly.pdbx_strand_id
1 'polypeptide(L)'
;MSKCHGRGVFARRDLLAGEVIEVCPVIVLGGADEQELLDKTHLFDYYFEWGELAAVALGYGSLYNHSSHANADHVCDVHRGEIRIYAHR
;
A
#
# COMPACT_ATOMS: atom_id res chain seq x y z
N MET A 1 10.76 -14.90 1.47
CA MET A 1 9.48 -14.77 2.22
C MET A 1 9.77 -14.00 3.49
N SER A 2 8.90 -13.06 3.85
CA SER A 2 8.90 -12.37 5.14
C SER A 2 8.74 -13.37 6.27
N LYS A 3 9.49 -13.20 7.35
CA LYS A 3 9.36 -14.02 8.56
C LYS A 3 8.06 -13.74 9.33
N CYS A 4 7.45 -12.59 9.09
CA CYS A 4 6.30 -12.11 9.85
C CYS A 4 4.97 -12.40 9.12
N HIS A 5 4.89 -12.12 7.81
CA HIS A 5 3.61 -12.10 7.09
C HIS A 5 3.73 -12.58 5.62
N GLY A 6 4.40 -13.70 5.37
CA GLY A 6 4.39 -14.33 4.05
C GLY A 6 5.19 -13.56 2.99
N ARG A 7 4.52 -12.82 2.09
CA ARG A 7 5.21 -11.98 1.09
C ARG A 7 5.72 -10.68 1.75
N GLY A 8 6.66 -10.00 1.11
CA GLY A 8 7.20 -8.76 1.65
C GLY A 8 8.18 -8.10 0.69
N VAL A 9 8.30 -6.78 0.82
CA VAL A 9 9.23 -5.96 0.05
C VAL A 9 10.52 -5.75 0.84
N PHE A 10 11.65 -5.88 0.16
CA PHE A 10 12.99 -5.76 0.75
C PHE A 10 13.85 -4.84 -0.11
N ALA A 11 14.55 -3.91 0.53
CA ALA A 11 15.48 -3.03 -0.16
C ALA A 11 16.65 -3.83 -0.76
N ARG A 12 17.00 -3.53 -2.01
CA ARG A 12 18.16 -4.14 -2.71
C ARG A 12 19.41 -3.28 -2.65
N ARG A 13 19.29 -2.08 -2.10
CA ARG A 13 20.34 -1.07 -1.90
C ARG A 13 19.98 -0.21 -0.71
N ASP A 14 20.91 0.62 -0.28
CA ASP A 14 20.64 1.65 0.71
C ASP A 14 19.69 2.70 0.13
N LEU A 15 18.77 3.16 0.99
CA LEU A 15 17.77 4.19 0.71
C LEU A 15 18.03 5.36 1.66
N LEU A 16 17.87 6.58 1.15
CA LEU A 16 17.96 7.78 1.97
C LEU A 16 16.59 8.09 2.59
N ALA A 17 16.57 8.64 3.81
CA ALA A 17 15.34 9.13 4.41
C ALA A 17 14.67 10.18 3.49
N GLY A 18 13.37 10.01 3.26
CA GLY A 18 12.57 10.82 2.34
C GLY A 18 12.62 10.38 0.87
N GLU A 19 13.42 9.38 0.52
CA GLU A 19 13.51 8.87 -0.85
C GLU A 19 12.23 8.13 -1.27
N VAL A 20 11.74 8.39 -2.49
CA VAL A 20 10.64 7.62 -3.08
C VAL A 20 11.14 6.20 -3.38
N ILE A 21 10.51 5.21 -2.75
CA ILE A 21 10.76 3.79 -2.99
C ILE A 21 9.96 3.32 -4.22
N GLU A 22 8.66 3.63 -4.25
CA GLU A 22 7.75 3.20 -5.32
C GLU A 22 6.60 4.19 -5.50
N VAL A 23 6.12 4.30 -6.74
CA VAL A 23 4.86 4.96 -7.08
C VAL A 23 3.93 3.90 -7.66
N CYS A 24 2.87 3.62 -6.95
CA CYS A 24 1.94 2.54 -7.23
C CYS A 24 0.65 3.13 -7.81
N PRO A 25 0.32 2.88 -9.08
CA PRO A 25 -1.03 3.17 -9.59
C PRO A 25 -2.06 2.38 -8.79
N VAL A 26 -3.26 2.93 -8.62
CA VAL A 26 -4.32 2.24 -7.88
C VAL A 26 -5.51 1.88 -8.76
N ILE A 27 -6.19 0.79 -8.41
CA ILE A 27 -7.55 0.52 -8.84
C ILE A 27 -8.47 1.06 -7.75
N VAL A 28 -9.17 2.16 -8.04
CA VAL A 28 -10.20 2.70 -7.13
C VAL A 28 -11.48 1.92 -7.34
N LEU A 29 -12.05 1.46 -6.24
CA LEU A 29 -13.30 0.70 -6.19
C LEU A 29 -14.43 1.65 -5.75
N GLY A 30 -15.53 1.62 -6.49
CA GLY A 30 -16.59 2.62 -6.40
C GLY A 30 -17.72 2.20 -5.47
N GLY A 31 -18.09 3.08 -4.55
CA GLY A 31 -19.27 2.93 -3.69
C GLY A 31 -19.08 2.00 -2.48
N ALA A 32 -19.95 2.17 -1.48
CA ALA A 32 -19.93 1.38 -0.25
C ALA A 32 -20.11 -0.13 -0.51
N ASP A 33 -20.89 -0.49 -1.53
CA ASP A 33 -21.17 -1.89 -1.89
C ASP A 33 -19.90 -2.65 -2.28
N GLU A 34 -18.97 -2.03 -3.03
CA GLU A 34 -17.72 -2.70 -3.43
C GLU A 34 -16.75 -2.88 -2.24
N GLN A 35 -16.73 -1.93 -1.31
CA GLN A 35 -15.94 -2.05 -0.08
C GLN A 35 -16.47 -3.19 0.80
N GLU A 36 -17.79 -3.29 1.00
CA GLU A 36 -18.38 -4.40 1.75
C GLU A 36 -18.12 -5.77 1.12
N LEU A 37 -17.97 -5.83 -0.20
CA LEU A 37 -17.57 -7.05 -0.90
C LEU A 37 -16.10 -7.38 -0.65
N LEU A 38 -15.20 -6.40 -0.71
CA LEU A 38 -13.77 -6.59 -0.42
C LEU A 38 -13.54 -7.13 0.98
N ASP A 39 -14.27 -6.62 1.97
CA ASP A 39 -14.17 -7.04 3.37
C ASP A 39 -14.46 -8.53 3.57
N LYS A 40 -15.13 -9.17 2.61
CA LYS A 40 -15.44 -10.61 2.61
C LYS A 40 -14.43 -11.43 1.82
N THR A 41 -13.36 -10.82 1.32
CA THR A 41 -12.32 -11.47 0.51
C THR A 41 -10.95 -11.39 1.18
N HIS A 42 -9.99 -12.17 0.67
CA HIS A 42 -8.60 -12.05 1.07
C HIS A 42 -7.94 -10.71 0.71
N LEU A 43 -8.59 -9.85 -0.09
CA LEU A 43 -8.07 -8.51 -0.40
C LEU A 43 -8.31 -7.51 0.73
N PHE A 44 -9.09 -7.87 1.77
CA PHE A 44 -9.32 -7.04 2.95
C PHE A 44 -8.01 -6.51 3.55
N ASP A 45 -6.99 -7.36 3.67
CA ASP A 45 -5.69 -6.99 4.24
C ASP A 45 -4.78 -6.21 3.26
N TYR A 46 -5.26 -5.90 2.05
CA TYR A 46 -4.43 -5.42 0.93
C TYR A 46 -4.93 -4.13 0.27
N TYR A 47 -6.14 -3.67 0.59
CA TYR A 47 -6.65 -2.40 0.09
C TYR A 47 -6.35 -1.25 1.04
N PHE A 48 -6.37 -0.03 0.51
CA PHE A 48 -6.15 1.22 1.21
C PHE A 48 -7.43 2.03 1.26
N GLU A 49 -7.62 2.77 2.34
CA GLU A 49 -8.65 3.81 2.42
C GLU A 49 -8.33 4.91 1.39
N TRP A 50 -9.33 5.31 0.62
CA TRP A 50 -9.21 6.24 -0.49
C TRP A 50 -10.33 7.28 -0.45
N GLY A 51 -10.31 8.14 0.57
CA GLY A 51 -11.43 9.02 0.89
C GLY A 51 -12.61 8.20 1.42
N GLU A 52 -13.78 8.33 0.80
CA GLU A 52 -14.96 7.49 1.12
C GLU A 52 -14.99 6.15 0.35
N LEU A 53 -13.89 5.82 -0.34
CA LEU A 53 -13.77 4.65 -1.20
C LEU A 53 -12.63 3.74 -0.74
N ALA A 54 -12.51 2.58 -1.39
CA ALA A 54 -11.38 1.68 -1.24
C ALA A 54 -10.51 1.70 -2.51
N ALA A 55 -9.20 1.48 -2.35
CA ALA A 55 -8.28 1.38 -3.47
C ALA A 55 -7.28 0.23 -3.28
N VAL A 56 -7.05 -0.55 -4.33
CA VAL A 56 -6.00 -1.58 -4.33
C VAL A 56 -4.76 -1.03 -5.01
N ALA A 57 -3.63 -1.06 -4.31
CA ALA A 57 -2.36 -0.65 -4.89
C ALA A 57 -1.84 -1.72 -5.85
N LEU A 58 -1.49 -1.30 -7.06
CA LEU A 58 -0.76 -2.14 -8.01
C LEU A 58 0.75 -2.09 -7.70
N GLY A 59 1.57 -2.72 -8.55
CA GLY A 59 3.00 -2.87 -8.28
C GLY A 59 3.24 -3.72 -7.04
N TYR A 60 4.14 -3.29 -6.16
CA TYR A 60 4.35 -3.93 -4.85
C TYR A 60 3.62 -3.25 -3.71
N GLY A 61 2.81 -2.21 -3.96
CA GLY A 61 2.22 -1.37 -2.91
C GLY A 61 1.45 -2.15 -1.83
N SER A 62 0.60 -3.09 -2.22
CA SER A 62 -0.15 -3.93 -1.28
C SER A 62 0.70 -5.05 -0.64
N LEU A 63 1.98 -5.19 -0.98
CA LEU A 63 2.88 -6.22 -0.44
C LEU A 63 3.84 -5.69 0.64
N TYR A 64 3.78 -4.39 0.94
CA TYR A 64 4.48 -3.82 2.09
C TYR A 64 3.79 -4.25 3.38
N ASN A 65 4.53 -4.89 4.28
CA ASN A 65 3.97 -5.36 5.54
C ASN A 65 3.86 -4.24 6.57
N HIS A 66 2.82 -4.32 7.40
CA HIS A 66 2.68 -3.45 8.57
C HIS A 66 3.66 -3.82 9.69
N SER A 67 4.14 -2.81 10.41
CA SER A 67 5.01 -2.96 11.59
C SER A 67 4.87 -1.75 12.50
N SER A 68 4.90 -1.98 13.83
CA SER A 68 4.98 -0.89 14.82
C SER A 68 6.28 -0.09 14.74
N HIS A 69 7.30 -0.64 14.10
CA HIS A 69 8.58 0.01 13.84
C HIS A 69 8.79 0.19 12.33
N ALA A 70 7.77 0.67 11.61
CA ALA A 70 7.85 0.90 10.17
C ALA A 70 9.06 1.79 9.79
N ASN A 71 9.69 1.46 8.66
CA ASN A 71 10.81 2.21 8.07
C ASN A 71 10.47 2.78 6.69
N ALA A 72 9.22 2.62 6.26
CA ALA A 72 8.66 3.24 5.08
C ALA A 72 7.26 3.76 5.42
N ASP A 73 6.88 4.88 4.81
CA ASP A 73 5.56 5.48 4.90
C ASP A 73 4.91 5.51 3.52
N HIS A 74 3.59 5.62 3.47
CA HIS A 74 2.85 5.77 2.22
C HIS A 74 1.98 7.02 2.24
N VAL A 75 1.80 7.63 1.08
CA VAL A 75 0.92 8.79 0.86
C VAL A 75 -0.02 8.48 -0.29
N CYS A 76 -1.32 8.63 -0.05
CA CYS A 76 -2.36 8.52 -1.07
C CYS A 76 -2.48 9.86 -1.84
N ASP A 77 -2.02 9.89 -3.09
CA ASP A 77 -2.23 11.01 -4.01
C ASP A 77 -3.53 10.77 -4.80
N VAL A 78 -4.64 11.23 -4.20
CA VAL A 78 -5.99 11.08 -4.78
C VAL A 78 -6.12 11.76 -6.13
N HIS A 79 -5.43 12.89 -6.33
CA HIS A 79 -5.49 13.63 -7.59
C HIS A 79 -4.78 12.89 -8.73
N ARG A 80 -3.71 12.15 -8.43
CA ARG A 80 -2.96 11.38 -9.43
C ARG A 80 -3.41 9.94 -9.57
N GLY A 81 -4.20 9.41 -8.63
CA GLY A 81 -4.55 7.99 -8.63
C GLY A 81 -3.36 7.11 -8.27
N GLU A 82 -2.54 7.55 -7.32
CA GLU A 82 -1.27 6.90 -6.97
C GLU A 82 -1.09 6.78 -5.45
N ILE A 83 -0.55 5.65 -5.01
CA ILE A 83 0.04 5.52 -3.68
C ILE A 83 1.55 5.65 -3.82
N ARG A 84 2.16 6.55 -3.05
CA ARG A 84 3.60 6.79 -3.09
C ARG A 84 4.23 6.32 -1.79
N ILE A 85 5.23 5.45 -1.91
CA ILE A 85 5.91 4.86 -0.76
C ILE A 85 7.28 5.51 -0.62
N TYR A 86 7.59 5.98 0.58
CA TYR A 86 8.81 6.71 0.91
C TYR A 86 9.58 5.99 2.00
N ALA A 87 10.91 6.04 1.92
CA ALA A 87 11.76 5.62 3.01
C ALA A 87 11.65 6.63 4.16
N HIS A 88 11.36 6.15 5.37
CA HIS A 88 11.28 6.99 6.56
C HIS A 88 12.64 7.17 7.22
N ARG A 89 13.46 6.11 7.26
CA ARG A 89 14.79 6.08 7.86
C ARG A 89 15.67 5.00 7.24
#